data_AF-A0A133V4I6-F1
#
_entry.id   AF-A0A133V4I6-F1
#
_cell.length_a   1.000
_cell.length_b   1.000
_cell.length_c   1.000
_cell.angle_alpha   90.00
_cell.angle_beta   90.00
_cell.angle_gamma   90.00
#
_symmetry.space_group_name_H-M   'P 1'
#
loop_
_entity.id
_entity.type
_entity.pdbx_description
1 polymer ?
#
loop_
_entity_poly.entity_id
_entity_poly.type
_entity_poly.pdbx_seq_one_letter_code
_entity_poly.pdbx_strand_id
1 'polypeptide(L)' 'FKTIRWPIRIDVKAGSNIYDASEDIFEKADGEGIDLSLNYSELVRLVTETLGREDLKRREALRDFSVMISSEGKVEVL' A
#
# COMPACT_ATOMS: atom_id res chain seq x y z
N PHE A 1 19.31 -14.34 11.00
CA PHE A 1 18.39 -13.92 9.91
C PHE A 1 17.12 -13.38 10.56
N LYS A 2 16.88 -12.07 10.50
CA LYS A 2 15.65 -11.46 11.03
C LYS A 2 14.56 -11.67 9.97
N THR A 3 13.68 -12.65 10.18
CA THR A 3 12.53 -12.87 9.28
C THR A 3 11.58 -11.70 9.49
N ILE A 4 11.55 -10.75 8.57
CA ILE A 4 10.52 -9.71 8.55
C ILE A 4 9.20 -10.44 8.29
N ARG A 5 8.32 -10.46 9.29
CA ARG A 5 6.96 -10.98 9.11
C ARG A 5 6.13 -9.87 8.46
N TRP A 6 5.45 -10.24 7.39
CA TRP A 6 4.49 -9.40 6.67
C TRP A 6 3.07 -9.89 7.03
N PRO A 7 2.56 -9.55 8.22
CA PRO A 7 1.26 -10.05 8.70
C PRO A 7 0.09 -9.60 7.84
N ILE A 8 0.19 -8.46 7.17
CA ILE A 8 -0.91 -7.89 6.39
C ILE A 8 -0.54 -7.90 4.91
N ARG A 9 -1.50 -8.38 4.10
CA ARG A 9 -1.49 -8.27 2.65
C ARG A 9 -2.83 -7.69 2.20
N ILE A 10 -2.76 -6.70 1.31
CA ILE A 10 -3.90 -5.99 0.77
C ILE A 10 -3.80 -6.06 -0.75
N ASP A 11 -4.72 -6.77 -1.38
CA ASP A 11 -4.78 -6.86 -2.82
C ASP A 11 -5.71 -5.77 -3.36
N VAL A 12 -5.16 -4.86 -4.16
CA VAL A 12 -5.86 -3.74 -4.78
C VAL A 12 -6.11 -4.07 -6.24
N LYS A 13 -7.33 -3.83 -6.71
CA LYS A 13 -7.75 -4.18 -8.07
C LYS A 13 -7.47 -3.05 -9.05
N ALA A 14 -7.26 -3.41 -10.30
CA ALA A 14 -7.30 -2.46 -11.40
C ALA A 14 -8.65 -1.71 -11.39
N GLY A 15 -8.60 -0.41 -11.64
CA GLY A 15 -9.73 0.52 -11.50
C GLY A 15 -9.90 1.09 -10.09
N SER A 16 -9.19 0.58 -9.08
CA SER A 16 -9.21 1.20 -7.75
C SER A 16 -8.48 2.55 -7.76
N ASN A 17 -9.05 3.51 -7.06
CA ASN A 17 -8.44 4.80 -6.81
C ASN A 17 -7.31 4.64 -5.77
N ILE A 18 -6.14 5.19 -6.07
CA ILE A 18 -4.97 5.12 -5.18
C ILE A 18 -5.17 5.81 -3.83
N TYR A 19 -6.03 6.83 -3.74
CA TYR A 19 -6.34 7.50 -2.48
C TYR A 19 -7.20 6.61 -1.57
N ASP A 20 -8.24 6.00 -2.14
CA ASP A 20 -9.11 5.06 -1.42
C ASP A 20 -8.31 3.82 -1.00
N ALA A 21 -7.48 3.27 -1.91
CA ALA A 21 -6.58 2.16 -1.60
C ALA A 21 -5.59 2.51 -0.46
N SER A 22 -5.08 3.76 -0.44
CA SER A 22 -4.20 4.22 0.64
C SER A 22 -4.91 4.32 1.97
N GLU A 23 -6.17 4.79 1.99
CA GLU A 23 -7.00 4.82 3.20
C GLU A 23 -7.24 3.40 3.75
N ASP A 24 -7.62 2.47 2.89
CA ASP A 24 -7.83 1.05 3.21
C ASP A 24 -6.58 0.39 3.85
N ILE A 25 -5.39 0.81 3.40
CA ILE A 25 -4.11 0.36 3.94
C ILE A 25 -3.88 0.86 5.37
N PHE A 26 -4.17 2.13 5.63
CA PHE A 26 -4.07 2.69 6.99
C PHE A 26 -5.08 2.05 7.94
N GLU A 27 -6.34 1.91 7.51
CA GLU A 27 -7.39 1.32 8.35
C GLU A 27 -7.09 -0.14 8.71
N LYS A 28 -6.57 -0.94 7.77
CA LYS A 28 -6.15 -2.32 8.06
C LYS A 28 -4.93 -2.40 8.98
N ALA A 29 -3.96 -1.50 8.81
CA ALA A 29 -2.80 -1.44 9.68
C ALA A 29 -3.22 -1.08 11.12
N ASP A 30 -4.07 -0.07 11.28
CA ASP A 30 -4.61 0.35 12.57
C ASP A 30 -5.45 -0.75 13.24
N GLY A 31 -6.31 -1.44 12.46
CA GLY A 31 -7.12 -2.55 12.95
C GLY A 31 -6.31 -3.73 13.50
N GLU A 32 -5.07 -3.91 13.03
CA GLU A 32 -4.11 -4.91 13.51
C GLU A 32 -3.14 -4.35 14.57
N GLY A 33 -3.29 -3.09 14.97
CA GLY A 33 -2.43 -2.40 15.94
C GLY A 33 -1.02 -2.11 15.41
N ILE A 34 -0.85 -1.99 14.10
CA ILE A 34 0.42 -1.70 13.44
C ILE A 34 0.46 -0.22 13.05
N ASP A 35 1.38 0.53 13.66
CA ASP A 35 1.68 1.90 13.26
C ASP A 35 2.55 1.90 11.99
N LEU A 36 2.10 2.56 10.93
CA LEU A 36 2.85 2.64 9.68
C LEU A 36 4.02 3.63 9.82
N SER A 37 5.19 3.24 9.31
CA SER A 37 6.37 4.11 9.31
C SER A 37 6.26 5.30 8.33
N LEU A 38 5.23 5.30 7.48
CA LEU A 38 4.98 6.30 6.45
C LEU A 38 3.69 7.05 6.79
N ASN A 39 3.66 8.35 6.50
CA ASN A 39 2.40 9.09 6.51
C ASN A 39 1.61 8.90 5.20
N TYR A 40 0.35 9.37 5.18
CA TYR A 40 -0.54 9.22 4.03
C TYR A 40 0.06 9.70 2.70
N SER A 41 0.72 10.87 2.70
CA SER A 41 1.31 11.42 1.47
C SER A 41 2.51 10.59 1.00
N GLU A 42 3.29 10.04 1.93
CA GLU A 42 4.40 9.15 1.62
C GLU A 42 3.92 7.81 1.06
N LEU A 43 2.83 7.25 1.60
CA LEU A 43 2.24 6.02 1.09
C LEU A 43 1.71 6.21 -0.35
N VAL A 44 0.92 7.27 -0.59
CA VAL A 44 0.41 7.59 -1.92
C VAL A 44 1.57 7.75 -2.91
N ARG A 45 2.64 8.42 -2.48
CA ARG A 45 3.84 8.57 -3.30
C ARG A 45 4.52 7.23 -3.57
N LEU A 46 4.71 6.37 -2.57
CA LEU A 46 5.29 5.03 -2.72
C LEU A 46 4.50 4.17 -3.72
N VAL A 47 3.17 4.15 -3.60
CA VAL A 47 2.28 3.44 -4.53
C VAL A 47 2.40 4.02 -5.94
N THR A 48 2.42 5.34 -6.06
CA THR A 48 2.54 6.04 -7.35
C THR A 48 3.89 5.79 -8.03
N GLU A 49 4.99 5.83 -7.27
CA GLU A 49 6.34 5.57 -7.78
C GLU A 49 6.53 4.10 -8.17
N THR A 50 5.95 3.16 -7.41
CA THR A 50 6.05 1.72 -7.69
C THR A 50 5.22 1.30 -8.90
N LEU A 51 3.98 1.79 -9.01
CA LEU A 51 3.14 1.53 -10.18
C LEU A 51 3.72 2.21 -11.42
N GLY A 52 4.30 3.40 -11.26
CA GLY A 52 4.78 4.19 -12.38
C GLY A 52 3.65 4.88 -13.15
N ARG A 53 4.01 5.80 -14.05
CA ARG A 53 3.04 6.61 -14.81
C ARG A 53 2.23 5.80 -15.82
N GLU A 54 2.76 4.66 -16.25
CA GLU A 54 2.13 3.81 -17.27
C GLU A 54 0.99 2.96 -16.70
N ASP A 55 1.04 2.64 -15.41
CA ASP A 55 0.00 1.89 -14.71
C ASP A 55 -0.96 2.79 -13.89
N LEU A 56 -0.95 4.10 -14.15
CA LEU A 56 -1.81 5.06 -13.48
C LEU A 56 -2.51 6.01 -14.45
N LYS A 57 -3.84 6.07 -14.34
CA LYS A 57 -4.65 7.01 -15.13
C LYS A 57 -5.57 7.80 -14.22
N ARG A 58 -5.42 9.13 -14.20
CA ARG A 58 -6.27 10.03 -13.40
C ARG A 58 -6.48 9.58 -11.94
N ARG A 59 -5.47 8.93 -11.35
CA ARG A 59 -5.44 8.39 -9.96
C ARG A 59 -6.03 6.98 -9.80
N GLU A 60 -6.41 6.30 -10.88
CA GLU A 60 -6.81 4.91 -10.87
C GLU A 60 -5.62 4.02 -11.25
N ALA A 61 -5.44 2.93 -10.51
CA ALA A 61 -4.51 1.87 -10.87
C ALA A 61 -5.02 1.14 -12.13
N LEU A 62 -4.16 0.97 -13.13
CA LEU A 62 -4.50 0.28 -14.38
C LEU A 62 -4.25 -1.23 -14.30
N ARG A 63 -3.54 -1.70 -13.27
CA ARG A 63 -3.30 -3.11 -12.98
C ARG A 63 -3.58 -3.42 -11.53
N ASP A 64 -3.84 -4.69 -11.26
CA ASP A 64 -3.86 -5.23 -9.90
C ASP A 64 -2.46 -5.07 -9.29
N PHE A 65 -2.41 -4.75 -8.00
CA PHE A 65 -1.18 -4.71 -7.22
C PHE A 65 -1.45 -5.15 -5.79
N SER A 66 -0.42 -5.59 -5.08
CA SER A 66 -0.52 -5.99 -3.68
C SER A 66 0.30 -5.05 -2.81
N VAL A 67 -0.22 -4.71 -1.64
CA VAL A 67 0.51 -3.98 -0.60
C VAL A 67 0.73 -4.91 0.57
N MET A 68 1.98 -5.03 0.99
CA MET A 68 2.39 -5.81 2.15
C MET A 68 2.83 -4.87 3.26
N ILE A 69 2.39 -5.17 4.49
CA ILE A 69 2.75 -4.39 5.68
C ILE A 69 3.42 -5.33 6.67
N SER A 70 4.60 -4.94 7.14
CA SER A 70 5.36 -5.67 8.13
C SER A 70 4.89 -5.35 9.56
N SER A 71 5.19 -6.23 10.52
CA SER A 71 4.94 -5.95 11.94
C SER A 71 5.71 -4.73 12.48
N GLU A 72 6.72 -4.23 11.75
CA GLU A 72 7.48 -3.03 12.09
C GLU A 72 6.91 -1.76 11.40
N GLY A 73 5.77 -1.85 10.72
CA GLY A 73 5.16 -0.70 10.04
C GLY A 73 5.73 -0.37 8.66
N LYS A 74 6.68 -1.16 8.16
CA LYS A 74 7.19 -1.01 6.78
C LYS A 74 6.16 -1.47 5.76
N VAL A 75 6.07 -0.75 4.65
CA VAL A 75 5.16 -1.02 3.54
C VAL A 75 5.95 -1.36 2.29
N GLU A 76 5.53 -2.38 1.56
CA GLU A 76 6.07 -2.78 0.25
C GLU A 76 4.92 -2.96 -0.74
N VAL A 77 5.12 -2.51 -1.99
CA VAL A 77 4.13 -2.57 -3.06
C VAL A 77 4.66 -3.50 -4.15
N LEU A 78 3.84 -4.45 -4.62
CA LEU A 78 4.17 -5.52 -5.57
C LEU A 78 3.25 -5.51 -6.79
#